data_AF-A0A3M2B992-F1
#
_entry.id   AF-A0A3M2B992-F1
#
_cell.length_a   1.000
_cell.length_b   1.000
_cell.length_c   1.000
_cell.angle_alpha   90.00
_cell.angle_beta   90.00
_cell.angle_gamma   90.00
#
_symmetry.space_group_name_H-M   'P 1'
#
loop_
_entity.id
_entity.type
_entity.pdbx_description
1 polymer ?
#
loop_
_entity_poly.entity_id
_entity_poly.type
_entity_poly.pdbx_seq_one_letter_code
_entity_poly.pdbx_strand_id
1 'polypeptide(L)'
;MGRILSCFALKKPKILIVSALEIRTVGTFADWSLLRWTNAEGDALGVAPPSAQEPIHLPSSPFGIACPIALPDVGCVYLWADGFTSRASSILLERELAQRYLKGANALVNQYARRGVPMEQTQQLLQIAQAHAAHQQWIECLTYSVQAAEMGATTIARTRLERMHGRMAFLWGVYSESHKHLETALNQLVPPANLIHLILDPANTQWEPVIQQAQSVRIATAASISRFDIPQGDALRTAMSRVRGLVRYWTLAAHGERHPDYATVALSELCELARAIDFGVVRLLHGTHSFRNRGSAYSALEGYVESGVPFEAIHLEWHWYDGTLYDLDQLLERYGELGKPIHLELSLPPESGYEVFSRANPLLWLRSACVIALSKLHVVALRLPLEGTECSAGAWTKQNTFSPYWQQITEIAAWNRHLQE
;
A
#
# COMPACT_ATOMS: atom_id res chain seq x y z
N MET A 1 -22.71 -42.59 -59.70
CA MET A 1 -21.46 -42.61 -58.93
C MET A 1 -20.67 -41.35 -59.26
N GLY A 2 -20.68 -40.36 -58.38
CA GLY A 2 -19.80 -39.18 -58.48
C GLY A 2 -19.21 -38.94 -57.09
N ARG A 3 -17.88 -39.08 -56.96
CA ARG A 3 -17.16 -38.85 -55.70
C ARG A 3 -16.49 -37.48 -55.74
N ILE A 4 -16.81 -36.70 -54.72
CA ILE A 4 -16.18 -35.43 -54.35
C ILE A 4 -14.84 -35.75 -53.66
N LEU A 5 -13.75 -35.13 -54.11
CA LEU A 5 -12.49 -35.04 -53.39
C LEU A 5 -12.36 -33.62 -52.85
N SER A 6 -12.41 -33.46 -51.53
CA SER A 6 -12.11 -32.20 -50.84
C SER A 6 -10.67 -32.23 -50.30
N CYS A 7 -9.90 -31.20 -50.67
CA CYS A 7 -8.53 -30.95 -50.23
C CYS A 7 -8.47 -30.68 -48.71
N PHE A 8 -7.60 -31.41 -48.00
CA PHE A 8 -7.13 -31.01 -46.67
C PHE A 8 -5.75 -30.35 -46.80
N ALA A 9 -5.69 -29.04 -46.57
CA ALA A 9 -4.44 -28.33 -46.36
C ALA A 9 -3.96 -28.60 -44.93
N LEU A 10 -2.88 -29.37 -44.79
CA LEU A 10 -2.16 -29.58 -43.54
C LEU A 10 -1.48 -28.27 -43.12
N LYS A 11 -2.05 -27.58 -42.12
CA LYS A 11 -1.38 -26.48 -41.41
C LYS A 11 -0.15 -27.05 -40.70
N LYS A 12 1.04 -26.51 -41.00
CA LYS A 12 2.28 -26.80 -40.26
C LYS A 12 2.09 -26.48 -38.76
N PRO A 13 2.67 -27.29 -37.86
CA PRO A 13 2.62 -27.01 -36.43
C PRO A 13 3.36 -25.70 -36.13
N LYS A 14 2.68 -24.76 -35.47
CA LYS A 14 3.34 -23.61 -34.84
C LYS A 14 4.19 -24.15 -33.70
N ILE A 15 5.51 -24.10 -33.86
CA ILE A 15 6.44 -24.28 -32.75
C ILE A 15 6.17 -23.12 -31.79
N LEU A 16 5.58 -23.41 -30.63
CA LEU A 16 5.52 -22.49 -29.51
C LEU A 16 6.96 -22.29 -29.03
N ILE A 17 7.59 -21.20 -29.48
CA ILE A 17 8.84 -20.73 -28.88
C ILE A 17 8.46 -20.24 -27.48
N VAL A 18 8.67 -21.09 -26.48
CA VAL A 18 8.61 -20.69 -25.07
C VAL A 18 9.83 -19.81 -24.86
N SER A 19 9.63 -18.50 -24.74
CA SER A 19 10.72 -17.59 -24.40
C SER A 19 11.15 -17.88 -22.96
N ALA A 20 12.32 -18.50 -22.80
CA ALA A 20 12.90 -18.76 -21.48
C ALA A 20 13.69 -17.51 -21.05
N LEU A 21 13.18 -16.79 -20.05
CA LEU A 21 13.90 -15.70 -19.40
C LEU A 21 14.85 -16.29 -18.36
N GLU A 22 16.15 -16.02 -18.49
CA GLU A 22 17.13 -16.35 -17.47
C GLU A 22 17.29 -15.20 -16.46
N ILE A 23 16.90 -15.41 -15.20
CA ILE A 23 17.09 -14.43 -14.13
C ILE A 23 18.38 -14.77 -13.37
N ARG A 24 19.38 -13.89 -13.45
CA ARG A 24 20.64 -13.99 -12.72
C ARG A 24 20.66 -13.03 -11.53
N THR A 25 21.41 -13.38 -10.51
CA THR A 25 21.64 -12.56 -9.31
C THR A 25 23.14 -12.48 -9.01
N VAL A 26 23.60 -11.38 -8.41
CA VAL A 26 24.96 -11.28 -7.82
C VAL A 26 25.04 -11.87 -6.41
N GLY A 27 23.98 -12.53 -5.93
CA GLY A 27 23.94 -13.25 -4.65
C GLY A 27 23.15 -12.56 -3.54
N THR A 28 22.41 -11.46 -3.83
CA THR A 28 21.58 -10.77 -2.82
C THR A 28 20.20 -11.39 -2.63
N PHE A 29 19.74 -12.17 -3.61
CA PHE A 29 18.45 -12.85 -3.57
C PHE A 29 18.65 -14.36 -3.55
N ALA A 30 18.17 -15.01 -2.49
CA ALA A 30 18.38 -16.45 -2.26
C ALA A 30 17.10 -17.28 -2.34
N ASP A 31 15.94 -16.71 -2.00
CA ASP A 31 14.68 -17.44 -1.91
C ASP A 31 13.72 -17.10 -3.06
N TRP A 32 13.83 -17.86 -4.15
CA TRP A 32 12.98 -17.73 -5.34
C TRP A 32 11.49 -17.91 -5.06
N SER A 33 11.09 -18.55 -3.95
CA SER A 33 9.69 -18.66 -3.57
C SER A 33 9.06 -17.32 -3.19
N LEU A 34 9.89 -16.30 -2.90
CA LEU A 34 9.47 -14.94 -2.59
C LEU A 34 9.48 -14.00 -3.80
N LEU A 35 9.90 -14.45 -4.98
CA LEU A 35 9.80 -13.65 -6.19
C LEU A 35 8.32 -13.46 -6.57
N ARG A 36 7.95 -12.26 -7.00
CA ARG A 36 6.59 -11.91 -7.41
C ARG A 36 6.61 -11.29 -8.80
N TRP A 37 5.71 -11.75 -9.65
CA TRP A 37 5.46 -11.11 -10.94
C TRP A 37 4.56 -9.91 -10.72
N THR A 38 4.86 -8.82 -11.40
CA THR A 38 4.05 -7.60 -11.34
C THR A 38 3.68 -7.12 -12.74
N ASN A 39 2.67 -6.25 -12.86
CA ASN A 39 2.48 -5.46 -14.07
C ASN A 39 3.55 -4.34 -14.15
N ALA A 40 3.47 -3.50 -15.19
CA ALA A 40 4.41 -2.40 -15.37
C ALA A 40 4.21 -1.27 -14.34
N GLU A 41 3.13 -1.31 -13.57
CA GLU A 41 2.74 -0.32 -12.58
C GLU A 41 2.98 -0.79 -11.13
N GLY A 42 3.52 -1.99 -10.95
CA GLY A 42 3.96 -2.52 -9.65
C GLY A 42 2.89 -3.30 -8.89
N ASP A 43 1.75 -3.63 -9.50
CA ASP A 43 0.75 -4.49 -8.87
C ASP A 43 1.08 -5.96 -9.06
N ALA A 44 0.84 -6.76 -8.03
CA ALA A 44 1.05 -8.20 -8.07
C ALA A 44 0.14 -8.89 -9.11
N LEU A 45 0.74 -9.83 -9.85
CA LEU A 45 0.03 -10.71 -10.76
C LEU A 45 -0.21 -12.06 -10.07
N GLY A 46 -1.38 -12.66 -10.32
CA GLY A 46 -1.74 -14.01 -9.85
C GLY A 46 -0.97 -15.15 -10.53
N VAL A 47 0.25 -14.90 -10.98
CA VAL A 47 1.14 -15.88 -11.62
C VAL A 47 2.08 -16.45 -10.55
N ALA A 48 2.25 -17.77 -10.54
CA ALA A 48 3.12 -18.44 -9.59
C ALA A 48 4.58 -17.95 -9.70
N PRO A 49 5.33 -17.92 -8.58
CA PRO A 49 6.77 -17.62 -8.63
C PRO A 49 7.50 -18.64 -9.53
N PRO A 50 8.61 -18.24 -10.17
CA PRO A 50 9.42 -19.16 -10.95
C PRO A 50 9.98 -20.28 -10.06
N SER A 51 9.85 -21.52 -10.53
CA SER A 51 10.49 -22.70 -9.93
C SER A 51 11.72 -23.09 -10.76
N ALA A 52 12.83 -23.42 -10.09
CA ALA A 52 14.07 -23.83 -10.75
C ALA A 52 13.95 -25.12 -11.59
N GLN A 53 12.82 -25.84 -11.48
CA GLN A 53 12.62 -27.17 -12.08
C GLN A 53 11.63 -27.17 -13.25
N GLU A 54 11.00 -26.03 -13.60
CA GLU A 54 9.98 -25.96 -14.65
C GLU A 54 10.27 -24.83 -15.66
N PRO A 55 9.82 -24.97 -16.93
CA PRO A 55 9.89 -23.87 -17.88
C PRO A 55 9.07 -22.67 -17.36
N ILE A 56 9.73 -21.52 -17.22
CA ILE A 56 9.11 -20.30 -16.69
C ILE A 56 8.04 -19.80 -17.67
N HIS A 57 6.77 -19.86 -17.25
CA HIS A 57 5.68 -19.20 -17.94
C HIS A 57 5.70 -17.71 -17.64
N LEU A 58 6.20 -16.92 -18.60
CA LEU A 58 6.25 -15.47 -18.45
C LEU A 58 4.84 -14.85 -18.44
N PRO A 59 4.60 -13.83 -17.60
CA PRO A 59 3.39 -13.03 -17.70
C PRO A 59 3.25 -12.32 -19.05
N SER A 60 2.04 -11.82 -19.32
CA SER A 60 1.80 -10.91 -20.44
C SER A 60 2.69 -9.67 -20.34
N SER A 61 3.36 -9.34 -21.44
CA SER A 61 4.23 -8.16 -21.50
C SER A 61 3.45 -6.86 -21.71
N PRO A 62 3.92 -5.72 -21.17
CA PRO A 62 5.07 -5.60 -20.28
C PRO A 62 4.77 -6.12 -18.87
N PHE A 63 5.80 -6.65 -18.20
CA PHE A 63 5.72 -7.13 -16.81
C PHE A 63 6.89 -6.61 -15.97
N GLY A 64 6.75 -6.75 -14.66
CA GLY A 64 7.76 -6.45 -13.66
C GLY A 64 8.08 -7.66 -12.77
N ILE A 65 9.10 -7.47 -11.93
CA ILE A 65 9.59 -8.45 -10.95
C ILE A 65 9.77 -7.71 -9.63
N ALA A 66 9.17 -8.23 -8.57
CA ALA A 66 9.40 -7.80 -7.21
C ALA A 66 10.01 -8.92 -6.37
N CYS A 67 10.98 -8.59 -5.53
CA CYS A 67 11.63 -9.56 -4.64
C CYS A 67 12.16 -8.87 -3.38
N PRO A 68 12.20 -9.57 -2.23
CA PRO A 68 12.85 -9.07 -1.03
C PRO A 68 14.36 -8.99 -1.21
N ILE A 69 14.95 -7.82 -0.94
CA ILE A 69 16.40 -7.62 -0.96
C ILE A 69 16.83 -6.94 0.34
N ALA A 70 17.83 -7.50 1.01
CA ALA A 70 18.44 -6.90 2.18
C ALA A 70 19.45 -5.82 1.75
N LEU A 71 19.18 -4.57 2.12
CA LEU A 71 20.04 -3.43 1.83
C LEU A 71 20.51 -2.75 3.12
N PRO A 72 21.78 -2.32 3.21
CA PRO A 72 22.28 -1.48 4.30
C PRO A 72 21.43 -0.22 4.50
N ASP A 73 21.18 0.12 5.77
CA ASP A 73 20.41 1.29 6.23
C ASP A 73 18.95 1.39 5.75
N VAL A 74 18.47 0.43 4.96
CA VAL A 74 17.07 0.31 4.55
C VAL A 74 16.40 -0.87 5.25
N GLY A 75 17.07 -2.03 5.28
CA GLY A 75 16.53 -3.31 5.75
C GLY A 75 16.21 -4.27 4.60
N CYS A 76 15.46 -5.33 4.89
CA CYS A 76 14.99 -6.28 3.89
C CYS A 76 13.52 -6.02 3.55
N VAL A 77 13.27 -5.52 2.34
CA VAL A 77 11.93 -5.18 1.83
C VAL A 77 11.80 -5.59 0.38
N TYR A 78 10.56 -5.68 -0.12
CA TYR A 78 10.35 -5.84 -1.56
C TYR A 78 10.91 -4.64 -2.31
N LEU A 79 11.72 -4.93 -3.31
CA LEU A 79 12.12 -4.00 -4.35
C LEU A 79 11.55 -4.48 -5.66
N TRP A 80 11.13 -3.54 -6.50
CA TRP A 80 10.44 -3.82 -7.77
C TRP A 80 11.23 -3.24 -8.94
N ALA A 81 11.29 -3.98 -10.06
CA ALA A 81 11.77 -3.56 -11.36
C ALA A 81 10.69 -3.82 -12.43
N ASP A 82 10.64 -2.99 -13.47
CA ASP A 82 9.59 -3.02 -14.50
C ASP A 82 10.14 -2.99 -15.93
N GLY A 83 9.23 -2.97 -16.90
CA GLY A 83 9.57 -2.77 -18.31
C GLY A 83 10.08 -4.02 -19.03
N PHE A 84 9.96 -5.21 -18.41
CA PHE A 84 10.36 -6.45 -19.05
C PHE A 84 9.37 -6.85 -20.15
N THR A 85 9.91 -7.41 -21.23
CA THR A 85 9.13 -7.94 -22.34
C THR A 85 9.47 -9.40 -22.55
N SER A 86 8.57 -10.15 -23.21
CA SER A 86 8.77 -11.55 -23.57
C SER A 86 9.96 -11.80 -24.49
N ARG A 87 10.61 -10.74 -25.00
CA ARG A 87 11.84 -10.83 -25.79
C ARG A 87 13.12 -10.82 -24.93
N ALA A 88 13.02 -10.49 -23.65
CA ALA A 88 14.16 -10.52 -22.75
C ALA A 88 14.63 -11.97 -22.56
N SER A 89 15.89 -12.25 -22.91
CA SER A 89 16.47 -13.59 -22.79
C SER A 89 17.26 -13.79 -21.49
N SER A 90 17.81 -12.71 -20.92
CA SER A 90 18.50 -12.76 -19.64
C SER A 90 18.48 -11.39 -18.95
N ILE A 91 18.29 -11.40 -17.62
CA ILE A 91 18.35 -10.21 -16.78
C ILE A 91 19.28 -10.44 -15.59
N LEU A 92 19.93 -9.37 -15.13
CA LEU A 92 20.65 -9.34 -13.86
C LEU A 92 19.81 -8.54 -12.87
N LEU A 93 19.18 -9.23 -11.91
CA LEU A 93 18.13 -8.67 -11.06
C LEU A 93 18.56 -7.38 -10.36
N GLU A 94 19.71 -7.37 -9.69
CA GLU A 94 20.21 -6.20 -8.96
C GLU A 94 20.49 -5.01 -9.88
N ARG A 95 20.93 -5.27 -11.12
CA ARG A 95 21.12 -4.22 -12.13
C ARG A 95 19.80 -3.57 -12.50
N GLU A 96 18.77 -4.37 -12.80
CA GLU A 96 17.46 -3.86 -13.23
C GLU A 96 16.78 -3.08 -12.10
N LEU A 97 16.84 -3.60 -10.86
CA LEU A 97 16.37 -2.89 -9.67
C LEU A 97 17.13 -1.56 -9.50
N ALA A 98 18.46 -1.59 -9.54
CA ALA A 98 19.28 -0.39 -9.35
C ALA A 98 18.99 0.67 -10.42
N GLN A 99 18.81 0.25 -11.67
CA GLN A 99 18.49 1.16 -12.77
C GLN A 99 17.13 1.84 -12.59
N ARG A 100 16.11 1.13 -12.10
CA ARG A 100 14.80 1.73 -11.81
C ARG A 100 14.91 2.84 -10.76
N TYR A 101 15.53 2.55 -9.60
CA TYR A 101 15.67 3.55 -8.54
C TYR A 101 16.60 4.69 -8.93
N LEU A 102 17.67 4.42 -9.67
CA LEU A 102 18.58 5.45 -10.18
C LEU A 102 17.85 6.40 -11.14
N LYS A 103 17.03 5.85 -12.05
CA LYS A 103 16.17 6.64 -12.94
C LYS A 103 15.17 7.48 -12.13
N GLY A 104 14.52 6.89 -11.13
CA GLY A 104 13.58 7.56 -10.25
C GLY A 104 14.21 8.72 -9.48
N ALA A 105 15.29 8.47 -8.73
CA ALA A 105 16.03 9.48 -7.99
C ALA A 105 16.55 10.61 -8.89
N ASN A 106 17.07 10.27 -10.07
CA ASN A 106 17.50 11.27 -11.06
C ASN A 106 16.33 12.13 -11.56
N ALA A 107 15.16 11.54 -11.82
CA ALA A 107 13.97 12.29 -12.21
C ALA A 107 13.53 13.26 -11.11
N LEU A 108 13.51 12.82 -9.84
CA LEU A 108 13.18 13.67 -8.70
C LEU A 108 14.13 14.88 -8.60
N VAL A 109 15.44 14.64 -8.64
CA VAL A 109 16.44 15.72 -8.59
C VAL A 109 16.24 16.72 -9.73
N ASN A 110 16.13 16.23 -10.97
CA ASN A 110 16.02 17.10 -12.15
C ASN A 110 14.75 17.95 -12.13
N GLN A 111 13.65 17.36 -11.65
CA GLN A 111 12.36 18.04 -11.60
C GLN A 111 12.27 19.05 -10.45
N TYR A 112 12.76 18.70 -9.26
CA TYR A 112 12.46 19.44 -8.04
C TYR A 112 13.58 20.36 -7.55
N ALA A 113 14.85 20.07 -7.84
CA ALA A 113 15.95 20.97 -7.47
C ALA A 113 15.79 22.36 -8.11
N ARG A 114 15.40 22.40 -9.40
CA ARG A 114 15.11 23.63 -10.13
C ARG A 114 13.88 24.39 -9.60
N ARG A 115 13.02 23.71 -8.82
CA ARG A 115 11.84 24.28 -8.16
C ARG A 115 12.15 24.72 -6.71
N GLY A 116 13.42 24.82 -6.33
CA GLY A 116 13.87 25.28 -5.02
C GLY A 116 13.62 24.30 -3.88
N VAL A 117 13.52 23.00 -4.17
CA VAL A 117 13.50 21.96 -3.12
C VAL A 117 14.96 21.66 -2.72
N PRO A 118 15.30 21.58 -1.42
CA PRO A 118 16.67 21.35 -0.94
C PRO A 118 17.08 19.89 -1.17
N MET A 119 17.57 19.58 -2.38
CA MET A 119 17.87 18.23 -2.85
C MET A 119 19.34 17.82 -2.65
N GLU A 120 20.13 18.53 -1.84
CA GLU A 120 21.59 18.34 -1.75
C GLU A 120 21.95 16.92 -1.29
N GLN A 121 21.31 16.39 -0.25
CA GLN A 121 21.57 15.03 0.24
C GLN A 121 21.15 13.95 -0.77
N THR A 122 20.00 14.13 -1.41
CA THR A 122 19.56 13.24 -2.50
C THR A 122 20.54 13.25 -3.67
N GLN A 123 21.07 14.42 -4.04
CA GLN A 123 22.07 14.55 -5.10
C GLN A 123 23.38 13.85 -4.74
N GLN A 124 23.84 13.97 -3.48
CA GLN A 124 25.05 13.28 -3.01
C GLN A 124 24.89 11.75 -3.10
N LEU A 125 23.78 11.20 -2.59
CA LEU A 125 23.49 9.76 -2.68
C LEU A 125 23.38 9.28 -4.14
N LEU A 126 22.72 10.07 -4.99
CA LEU A 126 22.60 9.78 -6.41
C LEU A 126 23.96 9.76 -7.13
N GLN A 127 24.86 10.70 -6.81
CA GLN A 127 26.22 10.72 -7.37
C GLN A 127 27.03 9.48 -6.96
N ILE A 128 26.91 9.05 -5.70
CA ILE A 128 27.55 7.82 -5.21
C ILE A 128 26.98 6.61 -5.97
N ALA A 129 25.66 6.51 -6.11
CA ALA A 129 25.02 5.43 -6.87
C ALA A 129 25.50 5.39 -8.34
N GLN A 130 25.59 6.55 -8.99
CA GLN A 130 26.07 6.68 -10.37
C GLN A 130 27.55 6.27 -10.51
N ALA A 131 28.39 6.59 -9.53
CA ALA A 131 29.79 6.16 -9.50
C ALA A 131 29.89 4.63 -9.40
N HIS A 132 29.10 3.98 -8.57
CA HIS A 132 29.04 2.51 -8.48
C HIS A 132 28.49 1.87 -9.76
N ALA A 133 27.45 2.46 -10.37
CA ALA A 133 26.91 2.00 -11.65
C ALA A 133 27.97 1.99 -12.76
N ALA A 134 28.83 3.02 -12.83
CA ALA A 134 29.92 3.12 -13.81
C ALA A 134 30.94 1.99 -13.67
N HIS A 135 31.13 1.46 -12.45
CA HIS A 135 32.02 0.34 -12.15
C HIS A 135 31.29 -1.02 -12.09
N GLN A 136 30.02 -1.08 -12.47
CA GLN A 136 29.17 -2.29 -12.42
C GLN A 136 29.04 -2.90 -11.01
N GLN A 137 29.18 -2.08 -9.97
CA GLN A 137 28.97 -2.45 -8.57
C GLN A 137 27.48 -2.33 -8.23
N TRP A 138 26.71 -3.33 -8.66
CA TRP A 138 25.25 -3.24 -8.68
C TRP A 138 24.59 -3.24 -7.29
N ILE A 139 25.19 -3.88 -6.28
CA ILE A 139 24.63 -3.92 -4.92
C ILE A 139 24.75 -2.54 -4.26
N GLU A 140 25.92 -1.92 -4.36
CA GLU A 140 26.18 -0.58 -3.86
C GLU A 140 25.35 0.44 -4.64
N CYS A 141 25.29 0.31 -5.97
CA CYS A 141 24.41 1.13 -6.79
C CYS A 141 22.93 1.00 -6.36
N LEU A 142 22.44 -0.21 -6.11
CA LEU A 142 21.08 -0.45 -5.64
C LEU A 142 20.83 0.20 -4.28
N THR A 143 21.74 -0.01 -3.33
CA THR A 143 21.67 0.56 -1.98
C THR A 143 21.56 2.08 -2.03
N TYR A 144 22.51 2.75 -2.67
CA TYR A 144 22.54 4.21 -2.72
C TYR A 144 21.42 4.80 -3.59
N SER A 145 20.98 4.11 -4.64
CA SER A 145 19.87 4.59 -5.48
C SER A 145 18.53 4.50 -4.75
N VAL A 146 18.28 3.45 -3.96
CA VAL A 146 17.10 3.32 -3.08
C VAL A 146 17.12 4.42 -2.02
N GLN A 147 18.24 4.59 -1.31
CA GLN A 147 18.39 5.65 -0.31
C GLN A 147 18.17 7.05 -0.91
N ALA A 148 18.73 7.31 -2.11
CA ALA A 148 18.51 8.56 -2.82
C ALA A 148 17.02 8.78 -3.16
N ALA A 149 16.33 7.73 -3.64
CA ALA A 149 14.91 7.81 -4.00
C ALA A 149 14.02 8.05 -2.76
N GLU A 150 14.23 7.32 -1.66
CA GLU A 150 13.47 7.51 -0.41
C GLU A 150 13.71 8.90 0.19
N MET A 151 14.97 9.36 0.21
CA MET A 151 15.33 10.70 0.68
C MET A 151 14.69 11.79 -0.19
N GLY A 152 14.71 11.60 -1.51
CA GLY A 152 14.12 12.52 -2.47
C GLY A 152 12.61 12.66 -2.28
N ALA A 153 11.90 11.53 -2.22
CA ALA A 153 10.45 11.51 -2.00
C ALA A 153 10.07 12.21 -0.69
N THR A 154 10.77 11.88 0.40
CA THR A 154 10.51 12.45 1.73
C THR A 154 10.80 13.96 1.78
N THR A 155 11.91 14.39 1.18
CA THR A 155 12.29 15.80 1.09
C THR A 155 11.25 16.61 0.31
N ILE A 156 10.80 16.09 -0.84
CA ILE A 156 9.76 16.74 -1.65
C ILE A 156 8.45 16.85 -0.87
N ALA A 157 8.01 15.77 -0.22
CA ALA A 157 6.81 15.77 0.60
C ALA A 157 6.87 16.80 1.74
N ARG A 158 8.00 16.85 2.46
CA ARG A 158 8.24 17.82 3.52
C ARG A 158 8.20 19.25 3.00
N THR A 159 8.95 19.57 1.95
CA THR A 159 8.97 20.92 1.37
C THR A 159 7.60 21.32 0.83
N ARG A 160 6.82 20.38 0.28
CA ARG A 160 5.43 20.63 -0.12
C ARG A 160 4.59 21.07 1.07
N LEU A 161 4.68 20.38 2.20
CA LEU A 161 3.94 20.73 3.43
C LEU A 161 4.36 22.08 4.00
N GLU A 162 5.66 22.37 4.05
CA GLU A 162 6.18 23.67 4.50
C GLU A 162 5.66 24.81 3.63
N ARG A 163 5.60 24.63 2.30
CA ARG A 163 5.05 25.62 1.36
C ARG A 163 3.52 25.77 1.44
N MET A 164 2.82 24.72 1.85
CA MET A 164 1.37 24.75 2.07
C MET A 164 0.99 25.27 3.46
N HIS A 165 1.97 25.61 4.31
CA HIS A 165 1.74 25.96 5.71
C HIS A 165 1.00 24.85 6.48
N GLY A 166 1.46 23.61 6.26
CA GLY A 166 0.84 22.41 6.81
C GLY A 166 -0.50 22.06 6.16
N ARG A 167 -1.25 21.17 6.80
CA ARG A 167 -2.54 20.67 6.34
C ARG A 167 -3.56 20.64 7.47
N MET A 168 -4.59 21.48 7.36
CA MET A 168 -5.60 21.66 8.41
C MET A 168 -6.55 20.47 8.56
N ALA A 169 -7.02 19.90 7.44
CA ALA A 169 -8.01 18.84 7.43
C ALA A 169 -7.34 17.49 7.15
N PHE A 170 -6.84 16.84 8.20
CA PHE A 170 -6.27 15.50 8.13
C PHE A 170 -6.67 14.68 9.35
N LEU A 171 -7.13 13.45 9.10
CA LEU A 171 -7.58 12.54 10.14
C LEU A 171 -6.43 11.61 10.57
N TRP A 172 -6.01 11.72 11.83
CA TRP A 172 -5.06 10.82 12.48
C TRP A 172 -5.85 9.84 13.32
N GLY A 173 -5.59 8.55 13.13
CA GLY A 173 -6.34 7.55 13.87
C GLY A 173 -5.63 6.24 14.15
N VAL A 174 -6.38 5.41 14.83
CA VAL A 174 -6.04 4.00 15.06
C VAL A 174 -7.22 3.12 14.69
N TYR A 175 -6.96 1.85 14.41
CA TYR A 175 -8.00 0.85 14.28
C TYR A 175 -7.83 -0.26 15.33
N SER A 176 -8.94 -0.86 15.74
CA SER A 176 -8.91 -1.97 16.71
C SER A 176 -10.07 -2.94 16.50
N GLU A 177 -9.79 -4.21 16.77
CA GLU A 177 -10.79 -5.28 16.87
C GLU A 177 -11.32 -5.47 18.31
N SER A 178 -10.66 -4.84 19.31
CA SER A 178 -10.97 -5.00 20.72
C SER A 178 -11.54 -3.72 21.32
N HIS A 179 -12.84 -3.74 21.61
CA HIS A 179 -13.50 -2.63 22.31
C HIS A 179 -12.80 -2.29 23.64
N LYS A 180 -12.33 -3.29 24.41
CA LYS A 180 -11.68 -3.07 25.70
C LYS A 180 -10.36 -2.33 25.60
N HIS A 181 -9.53 -2.69 24.62
CA HIS A 181 -8.25 -2.02 24.43
C HIS A 181 -8.47 -0.59 23.94
N LEU A 182 -9.39 -0.39 23.01
CA LEU A 182 -9.70 0.93 22.50
C LEU A 182 -10.29 1.84 23.58
N GLU A 183 -11.24 1.35 24.39
CA GLU A 183 -11.81 2.08 25.53
C GLU A 183 -10.73 2.56 26.51
N THR A 184 -9.79 1.68 26.84
CA THR A 184 -8.67 1.99 27.76
C THR A 184 -7.72 3.03 27.17
N ALA A 185 -7.44 2.94 25.87
CA ALA A 185 -6.52 3.84 25.18
C ALA A 185 -7.12 5.21 24.83
N LEU A 186 -8.45 5.30 24.69
CA LEU A 186 -9.12 6.45 24.05
C LEU A 186 -8.80 7.81 24.67
N ASN A 187 -8.81 7.89 26.00
CA ASN A 187 -8.51 9.13 26.71
C ASN A 187 -7.06 9.59 26.52
N GLN A 188 -6.16 8.68 26.18
CA GLN A 188 -4.74 8.97 25.98
C GLN A 188 -4.43 9.26 24.50
N LEU A 189 -5.28 8.81 23.57
CA LEU A 189 -5.10 9.01 22.12
C LEU A 189 -5.27 10.49 21.71
N VAL A 190 -5.95 11.30 22.52
CA VAL A 190 -6.21 12.72 22.25
C VAL A 190 -5.15 13.61 22.92
N PRO A 191 -4.51 14.57 22.21
CA PRO A 191 -4.18 14.64 20.78
C PRO A 191 -2.97 13.76 20.38
N PRO A 192 -2.78 13.38 19.09
CA PRO A 192 -3.42 13.97 17.90
C PRO A 192 -4.61 13.19 17.33
N ALA A 193 -5.03 12.08 17.93
CA ALA A 193 -6.09 11.26 17.35
C ALA A 193 -7.40 12.06 17.22
N ASN A 194 -7.98 12.04 16.03
CA ASN A 194 -9.29 12.59 15.70
C ASN A 194 -10.12 11.63 14.84
N LEU A 195 -9.64 10.40 14.66
CA LEU A 195 -10.33 9.28 14.03
C LEU A 195 -10.06 7.97 14.82
N ILE A 196 -11.10 7.17 15.01
CA ILE A 196 -10.97 5.75 15.37
C ILE A 196 -11.71 4.90 14.35
N HIS A 197 -11.16 3.73 14.03
CA HIS A 197 -11.83 2.74 13.19
C HIS A 197 -12.12 1.47 13.98
N LEU A 198 -13.40 1.09 13.99
CA LEU A 198 -13.88 -0.07 14.72
C LEU A 198 -14.01 -1.27 13.78
N ILE A 199 -13.40 -2.40 14.13
CA ILE A 199 -13.62 -3.65 13.41
C ILE A 199 -14.71 -4.42 14.17
N LEU A 200 -15.94 -4.29 13.70
CA LEU A 200 -17.14 -4.75 14.38
C LEU A 200 -17.36 -6.25 14.14
N ASP A 201 -17.38 -7.05 15.19
CA ASP A 201 -18.02 -8.38 15.16
C ASP A 201 -19.54 -8.20 15.29
N PRO A 202 -20.37 -8.66 14.32
CA PRO A 202 -21.83 -8.57 14.41
C PRO A 202 -22.42 -9.17 15.69
N ALA A 203 -21.75 -10.17 16.28
CA ALA A 203 -22.18 -10.77 17.54
C ALA A 203 -21.85 -9.92 18.77
N ASN A 204 -20.88 -9.01 18.66
CA ASN A 204 -20.43 -8.19 19.78
C ASN A 204 -21.25 -6.89 19.90
N THR A 205 -21.87 -6.67 21.06
CA THR A 205 -22.74 -5.53 21.33
C THR A 205 -22.07 -4.41 22.13
N GLN A 206 -20.79 -4.55 22.48
CA GLN A 206 -20.10 -3.72 23.50
C GLN A 206 -19.39 -2.49 22.93
N TRP A 207 -19.63 -2.13 21.66
CA TRP A 207 -18.98 -1.00 21.00
C TRP A 207 -19.62 0.36 21.31
N GLU A 208 -20.89 0.39 21.74
CA GLU A 208 -21.63 1.62 21.96
C GLU A 208 -20.97 2.56 23.00
N PRO A 209 -20.47 2.09 24.17
CA PRO A 209 -19.75 2.94 25.12
C PRO A 209 -18.51 3.59 24.51
N VAL A 210 -17.74 2.83 23.71
CA VAL A 210 -16.53 3.33 23.05
C VAL A 210 -16.85 4.45 22.07
N ILE A 211 -17.94 4.30 21.30
CA ILE A 211 -18.40 5.31 20.34
C ILE A 211 -18.85 6.58 21.08
N GLN A 212 -19.64 6.43 22.14
CA GLN A 212 -20.09 7.57 22.96
C GLN A 212 -18.91 8.31 23.59
N GLN A 213 -17.91 7.58 24.10
CA GLN A 213 -16.70 8.17 24.65
C GLN A 213 -15.92 8.94 23.56
N ALA A 214 -15.77 8.37 22.36
CA ALA A 214 -15.09 9.03 21.24
C ALA A 214 -15.78 10.34 20.83
N GLN A 215 -17.11 10.33 20.77
CA GLN A 215 -17.92 11.51 20.48
C GLN A 215 -17.75 12.60 21.55
N SER A 216 -17.65 12.20 22.83
CA SER A 216 -17.46 13.15 23.94
C SER A 216 -16.15 13.95 23.83
N VAL A 217 -15.12 13.35 23.23
CA VAL A 217 -13.81 13.98 22.96
C VAL A 217 -13.62 14.39 21.50
N ARG A 218 -14.71 14.45 20.72
CA ARG A 218 -14.76 14.90 19.31
C ARG A 218 -13.86 14.10 18.35
N ILE A 219 -13.67 12.80 18.61
CA ILE A 219 -13.03 11.88 17.68
C ILE A 219 -14.09 11.35 16.71
N ALA A 220 -13.82 11.40 15.40
CA ALA A 220 -14.68 10.80 14.39
C ALA A 220 -14.60 9.27 14.42
N THR A 221 -15.70 8.60 14.10
CA THR A 221 -15.75 7.13 14.09
C THR A 221 -15.93 6.59 12.68
N ALA A 222 -15.07 5.64 12.32
CA ALA A 222 -15.18 4.78 11.16
C ALA A 222 -15.45 3.32 11.60
N ALA A 223 -15.98 2.48 10.72
CA ALA A 223 -16.17 1.07 11.00
C ALA A 223 -16.02 0.17 9.77
N SER A 224 -15.73 -1.10 10.02
CA SER A 224 -15.86 -2.24 9.11
C SER A 224 -16.45 -3.43 9.86
N ILE A 225 -16.85 -4.46 9.13
CA ILE A 225 -17.33 -5.72 9.73
C ILE A 225 -16.18 -6.74 9.71
N SER A 226 -15.95 -7.41 10.82
CA SER A 226 -14.92 -8.45 10.93
C SER A 226 -15.30 -9.72 10.15
N ARG A 227 -14.30 -10.55 9.83
CA ARG A 227 -14.44 -11.92 9.26
C ARG A 227 -15.01 -12.03 7.84
N PHE A 228 -15.46 -10.94 7.24
CA PHE A 228 -15.98 -10.95 5.88
C PHE A 228 -15.26 -9.91 5.04
N ASP A 229 -14.57 -10.38 3.99
CA ASP A 229 -14.11 -9.51 2.91
C ASP A 229 -15.32 -8.78 2.31
N ILE A 230 -16.43 -9.49 2.10
CA ILE A 230 -17.69 -8.90 1.62
C ILE A 230 -18.84 -9.40 2.49
N PRO A 231 -19.43 -8.53 3.34
CA PRO A 231 -20.49 -8.94 4.25
C PRO A 231 -21.80 -9.19 3.50
N GLN A 232 -22.58 -10.16 4.00
CA GLN A 232 -23.96 -10.33 3.55
C GLN A 232 -24.83 -9.12 3.94
N GLY A 233 -25.85 -8.82 3.15
CA GLY A 233 -26.71 -7.66 3.37
C GLY A 233 -27.36 -7.62 4.76
N ASP A 234 -27.79 -8.75 5.31
CA ASP A 234 -28.40 -8.80 6.64
C ASP A 234 -27.41 -8.54 7.78
N ALA A 235 -26.17 -9.01 7.64
CA ALA A 235 -25.09 -8.73 8.59
C ALA A 235 -24.75 -7.23 8.59
N LEU A 236 -24.63 -6.64 7.39
CA LEU A 236 -24.42 -5.19 7.24
C LEU A 236 -25.58 -4.40 7.85
N ARG A 237 -26.82 -4.78 7.54
CA ARG A 237 -28.02 -4.13 8.07
C ARG A 237 -28.04 -4.15 9.59
N THR A 238 -27.75 -5.30 10.19
CA THR A 238 -27.75 -5.48 11.64
C THR A 238 -26.69 -4.60 12.29
N ALA A 239 -25.45 -4.64 11.78
CA ALA A 239 -24.34 -3.86 12.33
C ALA A 239 -24.56 -2.34 12.19
N MET A 240 -24.93 -1.88 11.00
CA MET A 240 -25.15 -0.44 10.74
C MET A 240 -26.36 0.10 11.50
N SER A 241 -27.45 -0.66 11.61
CA SER A 241 -28.65 -0.20 12.33
C SER A 241 -28.38 0.05 13.82
N ARG A 242 -27.48 -0.73 14.43
CA ARG A 242 -27.11 -0.57 15.84
C ARG A 242 -26.37 0.74 16.11
N VAL A 243 -25.51 1.18 15.18
CA VAL A 243 -24.66 2.37 15.36
C VAL A 243 -25.04 3.51 14.41
N ARG A 244 -26.29 3.49 13.93
CA ARG A 244 -26.84 4.46 12.99
C ARG A 244 -26.70 5.88 13.53
N GLY A 245 -26.19 6.79 12.70
CA GLY A 245 -25.92 8.18 13.06
C GLY A 245 -24.72 8.37 13.99
N LEU A 246 -24.10 7.30 14.50
CA LEU A 246 -22.93 7.37 15.37
C LEU A 246 -21.61 7.17 14.62
N VAL A 247 -21.64 6.39 13.53
CA VAL A 247 -20.48 6.10 12.69
C VAL A 247 -20.63 6.76 11.32
N ARG A 248 -19.65 7.60 10.94
CA ARG A 248 -19.69 8.36 9.69
C ARG A 248 -19.10 7.61 8.50
N TYR A 249 -17.99 6.91 8.69
CA TYR A 249 -17.25 6.26 7.61
C TYR A 249 -17.38 4.75 7.69
N TRP A 250 -17.73 4.10 6.60
CA TRP A 250 -17.97 2.66 6.56
C TRP A 250 -17.18 2.00 5.45
N THR A 251 -16.24 1.13 5.80
CA THR A 251 -15.65 0.19 4.84
C THR A 251 -16.65 -0.94 4.62
N LEU A 252 -17.35 -0.90 3.48
CA LEU A 252 -18.45 -1.82 3.18
C LEU A 252 -17.96 -3.17 2.66
N ALA A 253 -16.89 -3.15 1.86
CA ALA A 253 -16.25 -4.34 1.34
C ALA A 253 -14.73 -4.15 1.39
N ALA A 254 -14.01 -5.25 1.55
CA ALA A 254 -12.57 -5.33 1.70
C ALA A 254 -11.98 -6.39 0.79
N HIS A 255 -10.74 -6.15 0.38
CA HIS A 255 -9.93 -7.09 -0.39
C HIS A 255 -10.59 -7.52 -1.71
N GLY A 256 -11.19 -6.57 -2.44
CA GLY A 256 -11.83 -6.84 -3.72
C GLY A 256 -10.89 -7.52 -4.73
N GLU A 257 -9.58 -7.29 -4.63
CA GLU A 257 -8.55 -7.97 -5.43
C GLU A 257 -8.48 -9.48 -5.23
N ARG A 258 -9.00 -9.99 -4.10
CA ARG A 258 -9.09 -11.43 -3.81
C ARG A 258 -10.34 -12.07 -4.42
N HIS A 259 -11.30 -11.27 -4.86
CA HIS A 259 -12.60 -11.70 -5.37
C HIS A 259 -12.87 -11.10 -6.76
N PRO A 260 -12.04 -11.41 -7.78
CA PRO A 260 -12.16 -10.82 -9.12
C PRO A 260 -13.50 -11.16 -9.81
N ASP A 261 -14.14 -12.25 -9.39
CA ASP A 261 -15.44 -12.70 -9.91
C ASP A 261 -16.63 -12.07 -9.18
N TYR A 262 -16.40 -11.29 -8.12
CA TYR A 262 -17.50 -10.69 -7.38
C TYR A 262 -18.18 -9.61 -8.22
N ALA A 263 -19.48 -9.81 -8.48
CA ALA A 263 -20.21 -8.96 -9.41
C ALA A 263 -20.28 -7.51 -8.90
N THR A 264 -19.88 -6.56 -9.75
CA THR A 264 -20.02 -5.12 -9.54
C THR A 264 -21.43 -4.70 -9.11
N VAL A 265 -22.45 -5.43 -9.59
CA VAL A 265 -23.85 -5.26 -9.18
C VAL A 265 -24.03 -5.47 -7.68
N ALA A 266 -23.44 -6.52 -7.11
CA ALA A 266 -23.60 -6.83 -5.69
C ALA A 266 -22.90 -5.80 -4.79
N LEU A 267 -21.75 -5.24 -5.20
CA LEU A 267 -21.13 -4.11 -4.49
C LEU A 267 -21.99 -2.84 -4.57
N SER A 268 -22.63 -2.61 -5.72
CA SER A 268 -23.56 -1.48 -5.89
C SER A 268 -24.76 -1.63 -4.97
N GLU A 269 -25.36 -2.81 -4.91
CA GLU A 269 -26.47 -3.13 -3.99
C GLU A 269 -26.06 -2.95 -2.52
N LEU A 270 -24.84 -3.34 -2.15
CA LEU A 270 -24.31 -3.16 -0.80
C LEU A 270 -24.17 -1.66 -0.45
N CYS A 271 -23.65 -0.86 -1.38
CA CYS A 271 -23.52 0.59 -1.21
C CYS A 271 -24.88 1.29 -1.10
N GLU A 272 -25.87 0.81 -1.86
CA GLU A 272 -27.24 1.32 -1.82
C GLU A 272 -27.97 0.91 -0.54
N LEU A 273 -27.76 -0.32 -0.09
CA LEU A 273 -28.24 -0.79 1.19
C LEU A 273 -27.71 0.06 2.35
N ALA A 274 -26.40 0.33 2.38
CA ALA A 274 -25.77 1.18 3.39
C ALA A 274 -26.43 2.57 3.44
N ARG A 275 -26.64 3.20 2.28
CA ARG A 275 -27.31 4.50 2.14
C ARG A 275 -28.77 4.46 2.60
N ALA A 276 -29.48 3.38 2.34
CA ALA A 276 -30.87 3.21 2.79
C ALA A 276 -30.99 3.08 4.31
N ILE A 277 -30.00 2.45 4.96
CA ILE A 277 -29.94 2.33 6.43
C ILE A 277 -29.59 3.68 7.06
N ASP A 278 -28.55 4.33 6.54
CA ASP A 278 -28.08 5.61 7.03
C ASP A 278 -27.60 6.49 5.87
N PHE A 279 -28.42 7.46 5.50
CA PHE A 279 -28.13 8.40 4.40
C PHE A 279 -26.86 9.22 4.64
N GLY A 280 -26.47 9.39 5.91
CA GLY A 280 -25.31 10.19 6.30
C GLY A 280 -23.98 9.45 6.21
N VAL A 281 -23.91 8.20 5.76
CA VAL A 281 -22.63 7.47 5.75
C VAL A 281 -21.78 7.80 4.53
N VAL A 282 -20.47 7.83 4.73
CA VAL A 282 -19.45 7.83 3.69
C VAL A 282 -19.04 6.38 3.47
N ARG A 283 -19.22 5.87 2.26
CA ARG A 283 -19.01 4.48 1.89
C ARG A 283 -17.63 4.34 1.31
N LEU A 284 -16.85 3.44 1.92
CA LEU A 284 -15.49 3.13 1.54
C LEU A 284 -15.44 1.71 0.97
N LEU A 285 -14.64 1.55 -0.08
CA LEU A 285 -14.20 0.24 -0.54
C LEU A 285 -12.73 0.07 -0.19
N HIS A 286 -12.38 -1.10 0.32
CA HIS A 286 -11.04 -1.41 0.75
C HIS A 286 -10.27 -2.24 -0.29
N GLY A 287 -9.01 -1.88 -0.49
CA GLY A 287 -8.03 -2.66 -1.22
C GLY A 287 -6.66 -2.63 -0.52
N THR A 288 -5.95 -3.74 -0.59
CA THR A 288 -4.59 -3.87 -0.05
C THR A 288 -3.60 -3.90 -1.20
N HIS A 289 -2.64 -2.98 -1.22
CA HIS A 289 -1.49 -3.15 -2.08
C HIS A 289 -0.47 -4.06 -1.38
N SER A 290 -0.21 -5.21 -1.98
CA SER A 290 0.84 -6.13 -1.51
C SER A 290 1.39 -6.93 -2.67
N PHE A 291 2.72 -7.13 -2.68
CA PHE A 291 3.33 -8.06 -3.63
C PHE A 291 2.94 -9.51 -3.34
N ARG A 292 2.41 -9.81 -2.15
CA ARG A 292 1.90 -11.15 -1.79
C ARG A 292 0.48 -11.41 -2.29
N ASN A 293 -0.24 -10.39 -2.76
CA ASN A 293 -1.58 -10.57 -3.30
C ASN A 293 -1.56 -11.27 -4.66
N ARG A 294 -2.69 -11.86 -5.03
CA ARG A 294 -2.86 -12.54 -6.33
C ARG A 294 -3.49 -11.63 -7.39
N GLY A 295 -3.77 -10.38 -7.06
CA GLY A 295 -4.42 -9.41 -7.93
C GLY A 295 -4.11 -7.98 -7.54
N SER A 296 -4.38 -7.08 -8.48
CA SER A 296 -4.21 -5.63 -8.30
C SER A 296 -5.42 -5.04 -7.59
N ALA A 297 -5.21 -4.50 -6.39
CA ALA A 297 -6.22 -3.67 -5.72
C ALA A 297 -6.56 -2.42 -6.53
N TYR A 298 -5.58 -1.83 -7.23
CA TYR A 298 -5.81 -0.69 -8.10
C TYR A 298 -6.77 -1.07 -9.24
N SER A 299 -6.51 -2.15 -9.98
CA SER A 299 -7.35 -2.57 -11.10
C SER A 299 -8.78 -2.93 -10.65
N ALA A 300 -8.93 -3.55 -9.47
CA ALA A 300 -10.26 -3.81 -8.91
C ALA A 300 -11.01 -2.51 -8.62
N LEU A 301 -10.39 -1.56 -7.93
CA LEU A 301 -10.99 -0.28 -7.58
C LEU A 301 -11.27 0.58 -8.83
N GLU A 302 -10.36 0.61 -9.80
CA GLU A 302 -10.56 1.26 -11.09
C GLU A 302 -11.79 0.71 -11.81
N GLY A 303 -11.92 -0.62 -11.91
CA GLY A 303 -13.10 -1.25 -12.49
C GLY A 303 -14.41 -0.89 -11.78
N TYR A 304 -14.39 -0.72 -10.45
CA TYR A 304 -15.55 -0.25 -9.69
C TYR A 304 -15.89 1.22 -9.94
N VAL A 305 -14.87 2.09 -10.09
CA VAL A 305 -15.07 3.50 -10.46
C VAL A 305 -15.67 3.60 -11.86
N GLU A 306 -15.10 2.89 -12.85
CA GLU A 306 -15.57 2.89 -14.23
C GLU A 306 -16.99 2.34 -14.39
N SER A 307 -17.33 1.33 -13.58
CA SER A 307 -18.67 0.74 -13.55
C SER A 307 -19.69 1.57 -12.76
N GLY A 308 -19.28 2.70 -12.16
CA GLY A 308 -20.17 3.61 -11.45
C GLY A 308 -20.66 3.10 -10.09
N VAL A 309 -19.89 2.24 -9.40
CA VAL A 309 -20.24 1.81 -8.05
C VAL A 309 -20.32 3.03 -7.12
N PRO A 310 -21.42 3.22 -6.36
CA PRO A 310 -21.67 4.46 -5.63
C PRO A 310 -20.96 4.48 -4.26
N PHE A 311 -19.63 4.48 -4.27
CA PHE A 311 -18.80 4.67 -3.07
C PHE A 311 -18.08 6.02 -3.11
N GLU A 312 -17.81 6.60 -1.94
CA GLU A 312 -17.26 7.95 -1.80
C GLU A 312 -15.73 7.98 -1.65
N ALA A 313 -15.14 6.97 -1.00
CA ALA A 313 -13.71 6.99 -0.65
C ALA A 313 -13.07 5.60 -0.72
N ILE A 314 -11.74 5.56 -0.80
CA ILE A 314 -10.94 4.34 -0.80
C ILE A 314 -10.36 4.16 0.60
N HIS A 315 -10.50 2.96 1.17
CA HIS A 315 -9.66 2.54 2.27
C HIS A 315 -8.49 1.76 1.67
N LEU A 316 -7.27 2.30 1.77
CA LEU A 316 -6.07 1.70 1.18
C LEU A 316 -5.16 1.16 2.27
N GLU A 317 -4.90 -0.13 2.28
CA GLU A 317 -3.92 -0.74 3.16
C GLU A 317 -2.56 -0.89 2.46
N TRP A 318 -1.51 -0.51 3.19
CA TRP A 318 -0.13 -0.64 2.75
C TRP A 318 0.72 -1.30 3.83
N HIS A 319 1.46 -2.35 3.44
CA HIS A 319 2.38 -3.01 4.36
C HIS A 319 3.79 -2.40 4.30
N TRP A 320 4.41 -2.25 5.46
CA TRP A 320 5.74 -1.63 5.60
C TRP A 320 6.85 -2.31 4.77
N TYR A 321 6.67 -3.57 4.38
CA TYR A 321 7.64 -4.35 3.60
C TYR A 321 7.31 -4.43 2.10
N ASP A 322 6.15 -3.96 1.65
CA ASP A 322 5.69 -4.04 0.26
C ASP A 322 6.20 -2.88 -0.61
N GLY A 323 7.46 -2.46 -0.41
CA GLY A 323 8.10 -1.41 -1.20
C GLY A 323 8.90 -0.42 -0.37
N THR A 324 9.57 0.50 -1.06
CA THR A 324 10.30 1.63 -0.47
C THR A 324 9.36 2.81 -0.21
N LEU A 325 9.84 3.83 0.51
CA LEU A 325 9.12 5.11 0.64
C LEU A 325 8.90 5.81 -0.71
N TYR A 326 9.82 5.60 -1.67
CA TYR A 326 9.64 6.08 -3.04
C TYR A 326 8.46 5.38 -3.73
N ASP A 327 8.31 4.07 -3.53
CA ASP A 327 7.18 3.32 -4.10
C ASP A 327 5.84 3.73 -3.48
N LEU A 328 5.81 3.95 -2.15
CA LEU A 328 4.65 4.52 -1.46
C LEU A 328 4.26 5.89 -2.04
N ASP A 329 5.23 6.78 -2.26
CA ASP A 329 5.00 8.12 -2.82
C ASP A 329 4.36 8.06 -4.22
N GLN A 330 4.86 7.18 -5.10
CA GLN A 330 4.32 6.97 -6.44
C GLN A 330 2.94 6.31 -6.41
N LEU A 331 2.77 5.31 -5.55
CA LEU A 331 1.52 4.58 -5.45
C LEU A 331 0.38 5.48 -4.96
N LEU A 332 0.62 6.33 -3.96
CA LEU A 332 -0.40 7.26 -3.50
C LEU A 332 -0.85 8.20 -4.61
N GLU A 333 0.08 8.76 -5.42
CA GLU A 333 -0.30 9.58 -6.57
C GLU A 333 -1.17 8.81 -7.56
N ARG A 334 -0.80 7.55 -7.89
CA ARG A 334 -1.58 6.70 -8.79
C ARG A 334 -2.99 6.43 -8.26
N TYR A 335 -3.15 6.02 -7.00
CA TYR A 335 -4.49 5.83 -6.44
C TYR A 335 -5.28 7.14 -6.35
N GLY A 336 -4.60 8.28 -6.23
CA GLY A 336 -5.21 9.60 -6.33
C GLY A 336 -5.87 9.90 -7.67
N GLU A 337 -5.40 9.27 -8.76
CA GLU A 337 -5.96 9.42 -10.12
C GLU A 337 -7.37 8.83 -10.23
N LEU A 338 -7.76 7.92 -9.33
CA LEU A 338 -9.13 7.39 -9.24
C LEU A 338 -10.16 8.45 -8.81
N GLY A 339 -9.70 9.64 -8.39
CA GLY A 339 -10.57 10.76 -8.04
C GLY A 339 -11.36 10.57 -6.74
N LYS A 340 -10.97 9.59 -5.92
CA LYS A 340 -11.58 9.29 -4.61
C LYS A 340 -10.62 9.70 -3.48
N PRO A 341 -11.11 10.28 -2.37
CA PRO A 341 -10.33 10.45 -1.16
C PRO A 341 -9.83 9.10 -0.62
N ILE A 342 -8.63 9.09 -0.06
CA ILE A 342 -7.96 7.91 0.47
C ILE A 342 -7.89 7.99 1.99
N HIS A 343 -8.40 6.97 2.65
CA HIS A 343 -8.13 6.63 4.04
C HIS A 343 -7.00 5.60 4.04
N LEU A 344 -5.78 6.03 4.36
CA LEU A 344 -4.60 5.17 4.35
C LEU A 344 -4.47 4.42 5.67
N GLU A 345 -4.29 3.11 5.59
CA GLU A 345 -3.91 2.24 6.68
C GLU A 345 -2.47 1.77 6.47
N LEU A 346 -1.61 2.03 7.45
CA LEU A 346 -0.23 1.56 7.43
C LEU A 346 -0.05 0.45 8.45
N SER A 347 0.45 -0.71 8.01
CA SER A 347 1.07 -1.64 8.95
C SER A 347 2.42 -1.10 9.42
N LEU A 348 2.81 -1.49 10.62
CA LEU A 348 4.01 -0.97 11.28
C LEU A 348 5.10 -2.04 11.34
N PRO A 349 6.36 -1.73 11.03
CA PRO A 349 7.47 -2.68 11.18
C PRO A 349 7.59 -3.21 12.62
N PRO A 350 7.56 -4.52 12.89
CA PRO A 350 7.94 -5.05 14.19
C PRO A 350 9.43 -4.83 14.47
N GLU A 351 9.82 -4.61 15.72
CA GLU A 351 11.24 -4.45 16.11
C GLU A 351 12.08 -5.68 15.73
N SER A 352 11.49 -6.89 15.86
CA SER A 352 12.13 -8.15 15.49
C SER A 352 12.13 -8.46 13.99
N GLY A 353 11.51 -7.61 13.17
CA GLY A 353 11.17 -7.96 11.79
C GLY A 353 10.06 -9.01 11.71
N TYR A 354 9.80 -9.50 10.49
CA TYR A 354 8.79 -10.50 10.18
C TYR A 354 9.25 -11.35 8.98
N GLU A 355 9.28 -12.68 9.13
CA GLU A 355 9.88 -13.59 8.12
C GLU A 355 11.31 -13.12 7.74
N VAL A 356 11.57 -12.88 6.45
CA VAL A 356 12.85 -12.34 5.96
C VAL A 356 12.91 -10.81 6.02
N PHE A 357 11.79 -10.15 6.31
CA PHE A 357 11.65 -8.70 6.20
C PHE A 357 12.14 -7.99 7.45
N SER A 358 12.74 -6.82 7.24
CA SER A 358 13.19 -5.94 8.32
C SER A 358 13.27 -4.48 7.85
N ARG A 359 13.25 -3.53 8.79
CA ARG A 359 13.59 -2.12 8.55
C ARG A 359 14.78 -1.76 9.42
N ALA A 360 15.79 -1.12 8.83
CA ALA A 360 16.97 -0.70 9.58
C ALA A 360 16.64 0.40 10.61
N ASN A 361 15.75 1.32 10.26
CA ASN A 361 15.22 2.34 11.17
C ASN A 361 13.70 2.42 11.08
N PRO A 362 12.97 1.57 11.83
CA PRO A 362 11.51 1.49 11.79
C PRO A 362 10.79 2.82 12.10
N LEU A 363 11.31 3.60 13.05
CA LEU A 363 10.71 4.87 13.47
C LEU A 363 10.92 5.97 12.42
N LEU A 364 12.12 6.06 11.84
CA LEU A 364 12.40 7.00 10.76
C LEU A 364 11.55 6.69 9.52
N TRP A 365 11.36 5.40 9.22
CA TRP A 365 10.47 4.96 8.15
C TRP A 365 9.03 5.46 8.39
N LEU A 366 8.45 5.20 9.57
CA LEU A 366 7.09 5.66 9.87
C LEU A 366 6.99 7.18 9.76
N ARG A 367 7.98 7.91 10.29
CA ARG A 367 8.00 9.37 10.22
C ARG A 367 7.94 9.86 8.78
N SER A 368 8.74 9.27 7.91
CA SER A 368 8.81 9.63 6.50
C SER A 368 7.54 9.25 5.75
N ALA A 369 6.98 8.06 6.00
CA ALA A 369 5.71 7.62 5.42
C ALA A 369 4.55 8.56 5.78
N CYS A 370 4.49 9.02 7.03
CA CYS A 370 3.47 9.98 7.46
C CYS A 370 3.63 11.34 6.79
N VAL A 371 4.86 11.84 6.63
CA VAL A 371 5.14 13.09 5.90
C VAL A 371 4.71 12.97 4.43
N ILE A 372 5.03 11.84 3.79
CA ILE A 372 4.58 11.55 2.41
C ILE A 372 3.06 11.56 2.35
N ALA A 373 2.37 10.74 3.15
CA ALA A 373 0.92 10.64 3.16
C ALA A 373 0.24 12.00 3.40
N LEU A 374 0.72 12.77 4.39
CA LEU A 374 0.18 14.09 4.72
C LEU A 374 0.30 15.09 3.55
N SER A 375 1.37 14.99 2.76
CA SER A 375 1.64 15.86 1.60
C SER A 375 0.74 15.59 0.37
N LYS A 376 -0.03 14.50 0.36
CA LYS A 376 -0.86 14.07 -0.78
C LYS A 376 -2.31 14.50 -0.60
N LEU A 377 -2.79 15.43 -1.42
CA LEU A 377 -4.14 16.03 -1.25
C LEU A 377 -5.30 15.01 -1.24
N HIS A 378 -5.17 13.90 -1.96
CA HIS A 378 -6.19 12.85 -1.97
C HIS A 378 -6.15 11.97 -0.70
N VAL A 379 -5.03 11.90 0.04
CA VAL A 379 -4.98 11.18 1.33
C VAL A 379 -5.57 12.08 2.41
N VAL A 380 -6.72 11.71 2.96
CA VAL A 380 -7.48 12.52 3.94
C VAL A 380 -7.42 11.95 5.36
N ALA A 381 -7.04 10.68 5.48
CA ALA A 381 -6.85 10.02 6.76
C ALA A 381 -5.63 9.10 6.73
N LEU A 382 -4.95 8.99 7.87
CA LEU A 382 -3.94 7.97 8.14
C LEU A 382 -4.30 7.28 9.45
N ARG A 383 -4.27 5.95 9.44
CA ARG A 383 -4.49 5.15 10.64
C ARG A 383 -3.48 4.02 10.78
N LEU A 384 -3.24 3.66 12.03
CA LEU A 384 -2.34 2.60 12.45
C LEU A 384 -3.09 1.53 13.25
N PRO A 385 -2.59 0.29 13.31
CA PRO A 385 -3.09 -0.69 14.27
C PRO A 385 -2.91 -0.17 15.70
N LEU A 386 -3.97 -0.25 16.50
CA LEU A 386 -3.84 -0.03 17.94
C LEU A 386 -3.00 -1.16 18.53
N GLU A 387 -3.35 -2.41 18.25
CA GLU A 387 -2.63 -3.59 18.74
C GLU A 387 -1.67 -4.19 17.71
N GLY A 388 -0.52 -4.67 18.17
CA GLY A 388 0.42 -5.38 17.32
C GLY A 388 -0.03 -6.83 17.01
N THR A 389 0.29 -7.28 15.81
CA THR A 389 0.21 -8.67 15.34
C THR A 389 1.62 -9.23 15.14
N GLU A 390 1.75 -10.43 14.58
CA GLU A 390 3.06 -10.99 14.22
C GLU A 390 3.75 -10.22 13.09
N CYS A 391 2.98 -9.68 12.13
CA CYS A 391 3.51 -9.00 10.96
C CYS A 391 3.48 -7.46 11.06
N SER A 392 2.83 -6.94 12.11
CA SER A 392 2.72 -5.50 12.35
C SER A 392 2.91 -5.15 13.83
N ALA A 393 3.73 -4.16 14.13
CA ALA A 393 3.69 -3.52 15.45
C ALA A 393 2.36 -2.78 15.66
N GLY A 394 2.11 -2.32 16.89
CA GLY A 394 0.94 -1.54 17.27
C GLY A 394 1.30 -0.18 17.87
N ALA A 395 0.35 0.76 17.85
CA ALA A 395 0.44 2.03 18.56
C ALA A 395 0.39 1.84 20.09
N TRP A 396 -0.12 0.69 20.56
CA TRP A 396 -0.31 0.34 21.97
C TRP A 396 0.55 -0.87 22.35
N THR A 397 1.22 -0.79 23.49
CA THR A 397 2.07 -1.86 24.03
C THR A 397 1.26 -2.84 24.87
N LYS A 398 1.83 -4.02 25.11
CA LYS A 398 1.25 -5.03 26.03
C LYS A 398 1.17 -4.52 27.48
N GLN A 399 1.97 -3.50 27.84
CA GLN A 399 1.98 -2.87 29.16
C GLN A 399 0.93 -1.75 29.29
N ASN A 400 0.01 -1.64 28.34
CA ASN A 400 -1.02 -0.59 28.30
C ASN A 400 -0.46 0.83 28.28
N THR A 401 0.60 1.03 27.49
CA THR A 401 1.20 2.34 27.22
C THR A 401 1.36 2.55 25.71
N PHE A 402 1.58 3.78 25.27
CA PHE A 402 1.87 4.05 23.86
C PHE A 402 3.27 3.58 23.46
N SER A 403 3.35 3.02 22.26
CA SER A 403 4.62 2.63 21.65
C SER A 403 5.36 3.84 21.06
N PRO A 404 6.67 3.70 20.79
CA PRO A 404 7.43 4.73 20.08
C PRO A 404 6.84 5.12 18.72
N TYR A 405 6.08 4.23 18.07
CA TYR A 405 5.37 4.54 16.82
C TYR A 405 4.30 5.62 17.00
N TRP A 406 3.52 5.54 18.08
CA TRP A 406 2.51 6.57 18.36
C TRP A 406 3.14 7.92 18.72
N GLN A 407 4.31 7.89 19.37
CA GLN A 407 5.08 9.11 19.64
C GLN A 407 5.50 9.81 18.34
N GLN A 408 5.95 9.05 17.34
CA GLN A 408 6.27 9.62 16.01
C GLN A 408 5.05 10.28 15.34
N ILE A 409 3.86 9.65 15.42
CA ILE A 409 2.62 10.28 14.93
C ILE A 409 2.32 11.59 15.65
N THR A 410 2.47 11.59 16.97
CA THR A 410 2.25 12.77 17.81
C THR A 410 3.18 13.92 17.43
N GLU A 411 4.46 13.63 17.23
CA GLU A 411 5.47 14.62 16.81
C GLU A 411 5.16 15.21 15.43
N ILE A 412 4.75 14.39 14.46
CA ILE A 412 4.44 14.85 13.09
C ILE A 412 3.16 15.68 13.07
N ALA A 413 2.13 15.25 13.81
CA ALA A 413 0.90 16.01 13.93
C ALA A 413 1.13 17.35 14.62
N ALA A 414 2.00 17.41 15.63
CA ALA A 414 2.42 18.65 16.27
C ALA A 414 3.21 19.56 15.32
N TRP A 415 4.16 19.00 14.56
CA TRP A 415 4.90 19.74 13.53
C TRP A 415 3.98 20.31 12.45
N ASN A 416 3.02 19.52 11.95
CA ASN A 416 2.03 19.96 10.98
C ASN A 416 1.16 21.11 11.51
N ARG A 417 0.80 21.08 12.80
CA ARG A 417 0.07 22.18 13.44
C ARG A 417 0.93 23.43 13.54
N HIS A 418 2.19 23.29 13.92
CA HIS A 418 3.12 24.41 14.01
C HIS A 418 3.34 25.10 12.65
N LEU A 419 3.32 24.36 11.54
CA LEU A 419 3.39 24.96 10.20
C LEU A 419 2.17 25.84 9.83
N GLN A 420 1.05 25.70 10.54
CA GLN A 420 -0.19 26.45 10.32
C GLN A 420 -0.28 27.74 11.15
N GLU A 421 0.60 27.87 12.14
CA GLU A 421 0.77 29.05 13.00
C GLU A 421 1.70 30.06 12.33
#